data_AF-A0A968E147-F1
#
_entry.id   AF-A0A968E147-F1
#
_cell.length_a   1.000
_cell.length_b   1.000
_cell.length_c   1.000
_cell.angle_alpha   90.00
_cell.angle_beta   90.00
_cell.angle_gamma   90.00
#
_symmetry.space_group_name_H-M   'P 1'
#
loop_
_entity.id
_entity.type
_entity.pdbx_description
1 polymer ?
#
loop_
_entity_poly.entity_id
_entity_poly.type
_entity_poly.pdbx_seq_one_letter_code
_entity_poly.pdbx_strand_id
1 'polypeptide(L)'
;MAELEGGGYLDSTLLIITADHGGHNFKHGDDSPVDRTIPWLAVGPGVPPGVTLTRNINTYDTAATAAHALKLLIPEGWDGQPVLEIFQ
;
A
#
# COMPACT_ATOMS: atom_id res chain seq x y z
N MET A 1 -3.11 1.05 15.39
CA MET A 1 -3.76 2.32 15.76
C MET A 1 -3.47 2.67 17.21
N ALA A 2 -3.99 1.93 18.20
CA ALA A 2 -3.84 2.24 19.63
C ALA A 2 -2.40 2.57 20.10
N GLU A 3 -1.40 1.77 19.71
CA GLU A 3 0.01 2.06 20.09
C GLU A 3 0.58 3.31 19.43
N LEU A 4 0.18 3.60 18.18
CA LEU A 4 0.59 4.82 17.48
C LEU A 4 -0.07 6.06 18.10
N GLU A 5 -1.32 5.92 18.53
CA GLU A 5 -2.05 6.95 19.27
C GLU A 5 -1.43 7.20 20.64
N GLY A 6 -1.20 6.15 21.43
CA GLY A 6 -0.59 6.24 22.76
C GLY A 6 0.83 6.82 22.73
N GLY A 7 1.57 6.59 21.64
CA GLY A 7 2.90 7.16 21.41
C GLY A 7 2.91 8.55 20.79
N GLY A 8 1.77 9.10 20.37
CA GLY A 8 1.69 10.41 19.68
C GLY A 8 2.25 10.40 18.25
N TYR A 9 2.34 9.23 17.60
CA TYR A 9 2.90 9.09 16.26
C TYR A 9 1.84 9.08 15.15
N LEU A 10 0.55 8.95 15.50
CA LEU A 10 -0.52 8.77 14.53
C LEU A 10 -0.53 9.86 13.43
N ASP A 11 -0.42 11.14 13.83
CA ASP A 11 -0.48 12.30 12.92
C ASP A 11 0.78 12.48 12.05
N SER A 12 1.76 11.60 12.18
CA SER A 12 3.00 11.61 11.39
C SER A 12 3.28 10.28 10.69
N THR A 13 2.37 9.31 10.80
CA THR A 13 2.56 7.95 10.28
C THR A 13 1.63 7.71 9.10
N LEU A 14 2.20 7.38 7.95
CA LEU A 14 1.44 6.75 6.86
C LEU A 14 1.39 5.24 7.10
N LEU A 15 0.18 4.69 7.15
CA LEU A 15 -0.05 3.25 7.18
C LEU A 15 -0.46 2.78 5.79
N ILE A 16 0.30 1.82 5.25
CA ILE A 16 -0.08 1.05 4.06
C ILE A 16 -0.38 -0.37 4.54
N ILE A 17 -1.60 -0.85 4.29
CA ILE A 17 -2.10 -2.15 4.76
C ILE A 17 -2.40 -2.98 3.52
N THR A 18 -1.78 -4.16 3.44
CA THR A 18 -1.92 -5.06 2.30
C THR A 18 -1.73 -6.52 2.74
N ALA A 19 -1.82 -7.45 1.79
CA ALA A 19 -1.48 -8.86 1.98
C ALA A 19 -0.36 -9.26 1.02
N ASP A 20 0.35 -10.33 1.32
CA ASP A 20 1.39 -10.88 0.45
C ASP A 20 0.82 -11.62 -0.76
N HIS A 21 -0.26 -12.38 -0.54
CA HIS A 21 -1.00 -13.08 -1.58
C HIS A 21 -2.46 -13.34 -1.15
N GLY A 22 -3.28 -13.73 -2.13
CA GLY A 22 -4.60 -14.30 -1.89
C GLY A 22 -4.52 -15.79 -1.53
N GLY A 23 -5.58 -16.55 -1.77
CA GLY A 23 -5.55 -17.99 -1.53
C GLY A 23 -6.88 -18.69 -1.76
N HIS A 24 -6.81 -20.01 -1.95
CA HIS A 24 -7.97 -20.86 -2.17
C HIS A 24 -7.84 -22.19 -1.44
N ASN A 25 -8.93 -22.63 -0.79
CA ASN A 25 -8.95 -23.81 0.07
C ASN A 25 -7.87 -23.79 1.16
N PHE A 26 -6.78 -24.52 0.93
CA PHE A 26 -5.63 -24.66 1.83
C PHE A 26 -4.29 -24.37 1.12
N LYS A 27 -4.32 -23.67 -0.02
CA LYS A 27 -3.15 -23.38 -0.87
C LYS A 27 -3.22 -21.97 -1.48
N HIS A 28 -2.10 -21.56 -2.08
CA HIS A 28 -1.96 -20.39 -2.92
C HIS A 28 -0.77 -20.61 -3.89
N GLY A 29 -0.57 -19.69 -4.84
CA GLY A 29 0.61 -19.61 -5.70
C GLY A 29 0.37 -19.86 -7.19
N ASP A 30 -0.89 -19.97 -7.63
CA ASP A 30 -1.19 -19.98 -9.06
C ASP A 30 -1.43 -18.57 -9.64
N ASP A 31 -1.57 -18.49 -10.97
CA ASP A 31 -1.76 -17.22 -11.68
C ASP A 31 -3.21 -16.70 -11.64
N SER A 32 -4.09 -17.34 -10.89
CA SER A 32 -5.50 -16.97 -10.87
C SER A 32 -5.76 -15.70 -10.04
N PRO A 33 -6.86 -14.97 -10.34
CA PRO A 33 -7.22 -13.78 -9.58
C PRO A 33 -7.42 -14.02 -8.09
N VAL A 34 -7.83 -15.22 -7.65
CA VAL A 34 -8.09 -15.50 -6.22
C VAL A 34 -6.78 -15.54 -5.41
N ASP A 35 -5.67 -15.87 -6.05
CA ASP A 35 -4.34 -15.93 -5.43
C ASP A 35 -3.56 -14.62 -5.55
N ARG A 36 -3.95 -13.76 -6.51
CA ARG A 36 -3.20 -12.53 -6.85
C ARG A 36 -3.91 -11.24 -6.47
N THR A 37 -5.23 -11.25 -6.28
CA THR A 37 -5.99 -10.05 -5.88
C THR A 37 -5.95 -9.90 -4.36
N ILE A 38 -5.25 -8.88 -3.89
CA ILE A 38 -5.02 -8.59 -2.48
C ILE A 38 -5.60 -7.22 -2.11
N PRO A 39 -5.95 -6.98 -0.83
CA PRO A 39 -6.29 -5.64 -0.38
C PRO A 39 -5.07 -4.72 -0.48
N TRP A 40 -5.30 -3.46 -0.82
CA TRP A 40 -4.30 -2.41 -0.70
C TRP A 40 -5.01 -1.15 -0.20
N LEU A 41 -4.70 -0.75 1.03
CA LEU A 41 -5.34 0.35 1.75
C LEU A 41 -4.26 1.30 2.27
N ALA A 42 -4.57 2.59 2.29
CA ALA A 42 -3.70 3.60 2.88
C ALA A 42 -4.49 4.53 3.81
N VAL A 43 -3.90 4.91 4.93
CA VAL A 43 -4.46 5.92 5.85
C VAL A 43 -3.32 6.66 6.56
N GLY A 44 -3.48 7.97 6.73
CA GLY A 44 -2.50 8.79 7.42
C GLY A 44 -2.47 10.22 6.90
N PRO A 45 -1.43 10.99 7.27
CA PRO A 45 -1.28 12.38 6.88
C PRO A 45 -1.30 12.56 5.36
N GLY A 46 -2.14 13.46 4.87
CA GLY A 46 -2.27 13.74 3.44
C GLY A 46 -3.06 12.71 2.62
N VAL A 47 -3.62 11.67 3.26
CA VAL A 47 -4.49 10.69 2.60
C VAL A 47 -5.96 10.98 2.97
N PRO A 48 -6.77 11.54 2.06
CA PRO A 48 -8.16 11.83 2.36
C PRO A 48 -9.01 10.55 2.42
N PRO A 49 -10.09 10.56 3.23
CA PRO A 49 -10.99 9.42 3.31
C PRO A 49 -11.83 9.28 2.03
N GLY A 50 -12.20 8.04 1.71
CA GLY A 50 -13.14 7.75 0.62
C GLY A 50 -12.55 7.73 -0.79
N VAL A 51 -11.22 7.84 -0.92
CA VAL A 51 -10.53 7.64 -2.20
C VAL A 51 -10.68 6.18 -2.63
N THR A 52 -11.24 5.97 -3.83
CA THR A 52 -11.28 4.66 -4.47
C THR A 52 -10.18 4.59 -5.51
N LEU A 53 -9.29 3.61 -5.36
CA LEU A 53 -8.18 3.39 -6.29
C LEU A 53 -8.71 2.75 -7.57
N THR A 54 -8.37 3.35 -8.71
CA THR A 54 -8.92 2.97 -10.01
C THR A 54 -7.91 2.29 -10.91
N ARG A 55 -6.61 2.53 -10.70
CA ARG A 55 -5.55 1.84 -11.43
C ARG A 55 -5.27 0.44 -10.86
N ASN A 56 -4.68 -0.41 -11.69
CA ASN A 56 -4.09 -1.66 -11.22
C ASN A 56 -2.84 -1.36 -10.38
N ILE A 57 -2.76 -1.96 -9.20
CA ILE A 57 -1.65 -1.83 -8.26
C ILE A 57 -0.98 -3.20 -8.11
N ASN A 58 0.34 -3.22 -8.16
CA ASN A 58 1.14 -4.41 -7.91
C ASN A 58 1.83 -4.30 -6.54
N THR A 59 2.23 -5.45 -5.97
CA THR A 59 2.92 -5.50 -4.68
C THR A 59 4.17 -4.61 -4.64
N TYR A 60 4.93 -4.55 -5.74
CA TYR A 60 6.14 -3.73 -5.88
C TYR A 60 5.88 -2.21 -5.87
N ASP A 61 4.65 -1.75 -6.10
CA ASP A 61 4.29 -0.33 -6.01
C ASP A 61 4.29 0.17 -4.56
N THR A 62 4.17 -0.74 -3.59
CA THR A 62 4.14 -0.41 -2.16
C THR A 62 5.43 0.25 -1.71
N ALA A 63 6.58 -0.29 -2.13
CA ALA A 63 7.88 0.26 -1.77
C ALA A 63 8.10 1.64 -2.41
N ALA A 64 7.73 1.79 -3.69
CA ALA A 64 7.81 3.08 -4.39
C ALA A 64 6.91 4.14 -3.74
N THR A 65 5.71 3.76 -3.29
CA THR A 65 4.78 4.64 -2.58
C THR A 65 5.34 5.08 -1.23
N ALA A 66 5.93 4.17 -0.45
CA ALA A 66 6.57 4.50 0.82
C ALA A 66 7.75 5.46 0.63
N ALA A 67 8.61 5.20 -0.37
CA ALA A 67 9.73 6.10 -0.71
C ALA A 67 9.23 7.49 -1.09
N HIS A 68 8.18 7.58 -1.91
CA HIS A 68 7.55 8.84 -2.29
C HIS A 68 7.02 9.61 -1.07
N ALA A 69 6.27 8.94 -0.19
CA ALA A 69 5.72 9.55 1.03
C ALA A 69 6.81 10.11 1.95
N LEU A 70 7.96 9.43 2.04
CA LEU A 70 9.14 9.85 2.79
C LEU A 70 9.99 10.90 2.06
N LYS A 71 9.59 11.33 0.85
CA LYS A 71 10.33 12.27 -0.01
C LYS A 71 11.73 11.78 -0.36
N LEU A 72 11.87 10.46 -0.53
CA LEU A 72 13.10 9.82 -0.96
C LEU A 72 13.11 9.66 -2.49
N LEU A 73 14.31 9.54 -3.05
CA LEU A 73 14.46 9.15 -4.45
C LEU A 73 14.03 7.69 -4.63
N ILE A 74 13.31 7.42 -5.72
CA ILE A 74 12.94 6.06 -6.12
C ILE A 74 14.08 5.53 -7.00
N PRO A 75 14.68 4.38 -6.67
CA PRO A 75 15.75 3.80 -7.50
C PRO A 75 15.29 3.53 -8.92
N GLU A 76 16.11 3.86 -9.93
CA GLU A 76 15.77 3.66 -11.35
C GLU A 76 15.53 2.20 -11.73
N GLY A 77 16.07 1.25 -10.97
CA GLY A 77 15.88 -0.19 -11.20
C GLY A 77 14.60 -0.78 -10.61
N TRP A 78 13.74 0.03 -9.97
CA TRP A 78 12.45 -0.44 -9.48
C TRP A 78 11.38 -0.35 -10.56
N ASP A 79 10.69 -1.46 -10.82
CA ASP A 79 9.52 -1.47 -11.71
C ASP A 79 8.32 -0.72 -11.09
N GLY A 80 8.27 -0.65 -9.76
CA GLY A 80 7.15 -0.08 -9.03
C GLY A 80 7.01 1.42 -9.17
N GLN A 81 5.76 1.86 -9.27
CA GLN A 81 5.37 3.25 -9.38
C GLN A 81 4.58 3.66 -8.13
N PRO A 82 4.83 4.86 -7.56
CA PRO A 82 4.05 5.34 -6.43
C PRO A 82 2.56 5.39 -6.76
N VAL A 83 1.72 4.90 -5.85
CA VAL A 83 0.27 4.99 -5.95
C VAL A 83 -0.16 6.42 -5.56
N LEU A 84 0.03 7.38 -6.46
CA LEU A 84 -0.23 8.80 -6.19
C LEU A 84 -1.71 9.13 -5.98
N GLU A 85 -2.63 8.26 -6.40
CA GLU A 85 -4.07 8.40 -6.19
C GLU A 85 -4.43 8.58 -4.70
N ILE A 86 -3.63 8.03 -3.76
CA ILE A 86 -3.92 8.16 -2.33
C ILE A 86 -3.77 9.59 -1.78
N PHE A 87 -3.15 10.51 -2.53
CA PHE A 87 -2.88 11.88 -2.08
C PHE A 87 -3.79 12.92 -2.77
N GLN A 88 -4.82 12.47 -3.51
CA GLN A 88 -5.73 13.32 -4.28
C GLN A 88 -6.96 13.73 -3.50
#